data_AF-R7AVF1-F1
#
_entry.id   AF-R7AVF1-F1
#
_cell.length_a   1.000
_cell.length_b   1.000
_cell.length_c   1.000
_cell.angle_alpha   90.00
_cell.angle_beta   90.00
_cell.angle_gamma   90.00
#
_symmetry.space_group_name_H-M   'P 1'
#
loop_
_entity.id
_entity.type
_entity.pdbx_description
1 polymer ?
#
loop_
_entity_poly.entity_id
_entity_poly.type
_entity_poly.pdbx_seq_one_letter_code
_entity_poly.pdbx_strand_id
1 'polypeptide(L)'
;MENPQLWSPETPVLYQAVSKIYVDGKLTDTYTTRFGIRSIEFVADKGFFLNGKHRKFQGVCNHHDLGPLGAAINVSALRHQLTLLKDMGCDAIRTAHNMPAPELVSLCDEMGFMMMIEPFDEWDIAKCDNGYHRYFNEWAEKDMVNMLQQYRNHPCVVMWSIGNEVPTQCSAEGYKVAKFLQDICHREDPTRPVTCGMDQVNCVLDNGFAAMLDIPGFNYRAHRYEEAYQRLPQNLVLGSETSSTVSSRGVYKFPAERKADAKYEDHQSSSYDLEYCSWSNIPDIDFAQADDHEWTLGQFVWTGFDYLGEPSPYDTDAWPNHSSMFGIIDLASIPKDRYYLYRSIWNKQAETLHILPHWNWEGREGKEVPVFVYTNYPTAELFINGKSYGKQTKNRQTVENRYRLMWPHAIYEPGEVKVVAYDETGAAKAEKTIRTAGKPHHIELVPAQKSLKADGKDLAYVTVRIVDKDGNLCPTDMRLVKFKVKGAGSYKASANGDPTCLDLFHLPQMHAFNGMLTTIVQAGEKTGILELEATAKGLQAGKIQIPIK
;
A
#
# COMPACT_ATOMS: atom_id res chain seq x y z
N MET A 1 -7.09 6.69 -35.31
CA MET A 1 -8.29 7.16 -34.57
C MET A 1 -8.20 8.67 -34.51
N GLU A 2 -9.25 9.39 -34.93
CA GLU A 2 -9.31 10.85 -34.77
C GLU A 2 -9.74 11.16 -33.33
N ASN A 3 -9.01 12.05 -32.63
CA ASN A 3 -9.29 12.51 -31.26
C ASN A 3 -9.55 11.38 -30.22
N PRO A 4 -8.61 10.42 -30.02
CA PRO A 4 -8.80 9.38 -29.02
C PRO A 4 -8.83 9.96 -27.60
N GLN A 5 -9.65 9.38 -26.72
CA GLN A 5 -9.56 9.64 -25.29
C GLN A 5 -8.35 8.90 -24.74
N LEU A 6 -7.48 9.62 -24.03
CA LEU A 6 -6.24 9.06 -23.53
C LEU A 6 -6.46 8.34 -22.20
N TRP A 7 -5.83 7.17 -22.07
CA TRP A 7 -5.75 6.45 -20.81
C TRP A 7 -4.82 7.20 -19.84
N SER A 8 -5.27 7.36 -18.61
CA SER A 8 -4.47 7.83 -17.48
C SER A 8 -5.05 7.28 -16.16
N PRO A 9 -4.31 7.35 -15.04
CA PRO A 9 -4.84 7.00 -13.72
C PRO A 9 -6.14 7.72 -13.36
N GLU A 10 -6.33 8.94 -13.86
CA GLU A 10 -7.51 9.77 -13.60
C GLU A 10 -8.63 9.53 -14.64
N THR A 11 -8.27 9.08 -15.84
CA THR A 11 -9.19 8.78 -16.95
C THR A 11 -8.83 7.44 -17.62
N PRO A 12 -9.16 6.28 -17.02
CA PRO A 12 -8.72 4.96 -17.48
C PRO A 12 -9.56 4.45 -18.67
N VAL A 13 -9.58 5.19 -19.79
CA VAL A 13 -10.35 4.83 -20.98
C VAL A 13 -9.70 3.66 -21.72
N LEU A 14 -10.50 2.63 -22.01
CA LEU A 14 -10.09 1.42 -22.71
C LEU A 14 -10.86 1.25 -24.02
N TYR A 15 -10.17 0.70 -25.01
CA TYR A 15 -10.66 0.35 -26.33
C TYR A 15 -10.53 -1.16 -26.55
N GLN A 16 -11.16 -1.64 -27.62
CA GLN A 16 -11.09 -3.04 -28.06
C GLN A 16 -10.73 -3.10 -29.55
N ALA A 17 -9.77 -3.96 -29.87
CA ALA A 17 -9.48 -4.39 -31.24
C ALA A 17 -10.04 -5.79 -31.44
N VAL A 18 -10.92 -5.97 -32.43
CA VAL A 18 -11.54 -7.26 -32.76
C VAL A 18 -10.89 -7.80 -34.04
N SER A 19 -10.00 -8.78 -33.89
CA SER A 19 -9.33 -9.48 -34.98
C SER A 19 -10.20 -10.64 -35.47
N LYS A 20 -10.50 -10.70 -36.76
CA LYS A 20 -11.32 -11.74 -37.39
C LYS A 20 -10.50 -12.48 -38.44
N ILE A 21 -10.42 -13.80 -38.34
CA ILE A 21 -9.68 -14.66 -39.28
C ILE A 21 -10.67 -15.32 -40.24
N TYR A 22 -10.38 -15.21 -41.54
CA TYR A 22 -11.19 -15.82 -42.59
C TYR A 22 -10.36 -16.83 -43.37
N VAL A 23 -10.90 -18.03 -43.56
CA VAL A 23 -10.34 -19.07 -44.44
C VAL A 23 -11.38 -19.37 -45.52
N ASP A 24 -10.99 -19.27 -46.79
CA ASP A 24 -11.89 -19.42 -47.94
C ASP A 24 -13.15 -18.54 -47.87
N GLY A 25 -13.00 -17.31 -47.37
CA GLY A 25 -14.09 -16.35 -47.19
C GLY A 25 -15.01 -16.63 -46.01
N LYS A 26 -14.78 -17.70 -45.23
CA LYS A 26 -15.55 -18.05 -44.04
C LYS A 26 -14.83 -17.60 -42.77
N LEU A 27 -15.54 -16.94 -41.87
CA LEU A 27 -15.04 -16.59 -40.53
C LEU A 27 -14.74 -17.87 -39.74
N THR A 28 -13.48 -18.06 -39.33
CA THR A 28 -13.01 -19.24 -38.59
C THR A 28 -12.61 -18.92 -37.15
N ASP A 29 -12.19 -17.69 -36.87
CA ASP A 29 -11.79 -17.28 -35.53
C ASP A 29 -12.08 -15.78 -35.28
N THR A 30 -12.26 -15.43 -34.02
CA THR A 30 -12.41 -14.04 -33.57
C THR A 30 -11.72 -13.87 -32.22
N TYR A 31 -10.81 -12.91 -32.14
CA TYR A 31 -10.08 -12.57 -30.93
C TYR A 31 -10.24 -11.10 -30.58
N THR A 32 -10.47 -10.79 -29.31
CA THR A 32 -10.63 -9.41 -28.83
C THR A 32 -9.46 -9.03 -27.93
N THR A 33 -8.72 -8.00 -28.33
CA THR A 33 -7.64 -7.42 -27.54
C THR A 33 -8.10 -6.11 -26.93
N ARG A 34 -8.07 -6.02 -25.59
CA ARG A 34 -8.31 -4.76 -24.87
C ARG A 34 -7.01 -3.95 -24.83
N PHE A 35 -7.10 -2.64 -25.03
CA PHE A 35 -5.94 -1.74 -24.98
C PHE A 35 -6.37 -0.32 -24.55
N GLY A 36 -5.40 0.54 -24.24
CA GLY A 36 -5.63 1.97 -24.01
C GLY A 36 -4.63 2.81 -24.78
N ILE A 37 -4.96 4.07 -25.05
CA ILE A 37 -4.11 4.98 -25.82
C ILE A 37 -3.44 5.95 -24.86
N ARG A 38 -2.12 5.88 -24.74
CA ARG A 38 -1.30 6.78 -23.89
C ARG A 38 0.13 6.86 -24.41
N SER A 39 0.80 7.98 -24.18
CA SER A 39 2.25 8.11 -24.35
C SER A 39 2.95 8.11 -23.00
N ILE A 40 4.13 7.48 -22.94
CA ILE A 40 5.03 7.50 -21.80
C ILE A 40 6.37 8.05 -22.27
N GLU A 41 6.95 8.96 -21.49
CA GLU A 41 8.25 9.57 -21.78
C GLU A 41 9.04 9.73 -20.48
N PHE A 42 10.32 9.37 -20.52
CA PHE A 42 11.26 9.57 -19.43
C PHE A 42 12.32 10.53 -19.95
N VAL A 43 12.37 11.73 -19.38
CA VAL A 43 13.17 12.82 -19.90
C VAL A 43 14.24 13.17 -18.88
N ALA A 44 15.50 13.00 -19.26
CA ALA A 44 16.68 13.40 -18.47
C ALA A 44 16.46 14.77 -17.81
N ASP A 45 16.82 14.87 -16.53
CA ASP A 45 16.67 16.06 -15.68
C ASP A 45 15.23 16.50 -15.35
N LYS A 46 14.22 15.97 -16.06
CA LYS A 46 12.83 16.43 -15.95
C LYS A 46 11.85 15.39 -15.43
N GLY A 47 12.24 14.12 -15.35
CA GLY A 47 11.42 13.07 -14.78
C GLY A 47 10.49 12.35 -15.77
N PHE A 48 9.35 11.87 -15.28
CA PHE A 48 8.40 11.05 -16.03
C PHE A 48 7.19 11.84 -16.52
N PHE A 49 6.78 11.59 -17.76
CA PHE A 49 5.64 12.21 -18.39
C PHE A 49 4.65 11.15 -18.89
N LEU A 50 3.38 11.35 -18.55
CA LEU A 50 2.26 10.57 -19.09
C LEU A 50 1.37 11.51 -19.91
N ASN A 51 1.18 11.21 -21.20
CA ASN A 51 0.40 12.07 -22.11
C ASN A 51 0.90 13.54 -22.13
N GLY A 52 2.22 13.73 -22.08
CA GLY A 52 2.85 15.06 -22.05
C GLY A 52 2.74 15.80 -20.71
N LYS A 53 2.19 15.19 -19.66
CA LYS A 53 2.10 15.79 -18.32
C LYS A 53 3.14 15.17 -17.39
N HIS A 54 3.98 16.02 -16.80
CA HIS A 54 4.94 15.62 -15.78
C HIS A 54 4.20 15.04 -14.56
N ARG A 55 4.64 13.89 -14.06
CA ARG A 55 4.17 13.29 -12.80
C ARG A 55 5.26 12.44 -12.17
N LYS A 56 5.09 12.17 -10.88
CA LYS A 56 5.89 11.21 -10.13
C LYS A 56 5.05 10.01 -9.75
N PHE A 57 5.65 8.84 -9.70
CA PHE A 57 5.00 7.63 -9.19
C PHE A 57 4.68 7.83 -7.70
N GLN A 58 3.40 7.79 -7.39
CA GLN A 58 2.86 7.65 -6.04
C GLN A 58 2.55 6.17 -5.84
N GLY A 59 3.63 5.39 -5.83
CA GLY A 59 3.58 3.94 -5.97
C GLY A 59 3.69 3.19 -4.67
N VAL A 60 3.20 1.95 -4.68
CA VAL A 60 3.41 0.98 -3.61
C VAL A 60 3.94 -0.34 -4.18
N CYS A 61 4.79 -1.01 -3.42
CA CYS A 61 5.06 -2.44 -3.58
C CYS A 61 3.94 -3.22 -2.92
N ASN A 62 3.41 -4.23 -3.62
CA ASN A 62 2.43 -5.15 -3.07
C ASN A 62 2.83 -6.59 -3.42
N HIS A 63 2.80 -7.45 -2.40
CA HIS A 63 2.77 -8.89 -2.57
C HIS A 63 1.41 -9.38 -3.08
N HIS A 64 1.35 -10.66 -3.44
CA HIS A 64 0.22 -11.26 -4.16
C HIS A 64 -0.90 -11.77 -3.26
N ASP A 65 -0.66 -11.94 -1.95
CA ASP A 65 -1.69 -12.47 -1.06
C ASP A 65 -2.83 -11.46 -0.83
N LEU A 66 -3.99 -12.02 -0.49
CA LEU A 66 -5.23 -11.28 -0.27
C LEU A 66 -5.59 -11.28 1.23
N GLY A 67 -4.56 -11.14 2.08
CA GLY A 67 -4.64 -11.15 3.53
C GLY A 67 -5.23 -12.46 4.06
N PRO A 68 -6.38 -12.44 4.75
CA PRO A 68 -6.99 -13.65 5.32
C PRO A 68 -7.44 -14.71 4.30
N LEU A 69 -7.44 -14.38 3.01
CA LEU A 69 -7.76 -15.32 1.93
C LEU A 69 -6.53 -16.09 1.42
N GLY A 70 -5.32 -15.70 1.83
CA GLY A 70 -4.06 -16.21 1.30
C GLY A 70 -3.90 -15.90 -0.19
N ALA A 71 -3.27 -16.81 -0.94
CA ALA A 71 -2.94 -16.62 -2.35
C ALA A 71 -4.08 -16.97 -3.34
N ALA A 72 -5.25 -17.40 -2.86
CA ALA A 72 -6.35 -17.80 -3.74
C ALA A 72 -6.98 -16.58 -4.43
N ILE A 73 -6.80 -16.48 -5.74
CA ILE A 73 -7.23 -15.32 -6.53
C ILE A 73 -8.73 -14.99 -6.33
N ASN A 74 -9.02 -13.73 -6.03
CA ASN A 74 -10.39 -13.20 -5.98
C ASN A 74 -10.42 -11.75 -6.47
N VAL A 75 -11.20 -11.50 -7.52
CA VAL A 75 -11.32 -10.17 -8.16
C VAL A 75 -11.93 -9.13 -7.22
N SER A 76 -12.87 -9.50 -6.36
CA SER A 76 -13.49 -8.57 -5.40
C SER A 76 -12.50 -8.16 -4.31
N ALA A 77 -11.68 -9.10 -3.81
CA ALA A 77 -10.59 -8.81 -2.87
C ALA A 77 -9.52 -7.89 -3.48
N LEU A 78 -9.04 -8.18 -4.70
CA LEU A 78 -8.11 -7.29 -5.41
C LEU A 78 -8.70 -5.90 -5.61
N ARG A 79 -9.97 -5.82 -6.06
CA ARG A 79 -10.65 -4.54 -6.25
C ARG A 79 -10.80 -3.78 -4.93
N HIS A 80 -11.01 -4.47 -3.80
CA HIS A 80 -11.06 -3.85 -2.48
C HIS A 80 -9.71 -3.23 -2.10
N GLN A 81 -8.61 -3.98 -2.23
CA GLN A 81 -7.26 -3.46 -1.98
C GLN A 81 -6.94 -2.25 -2.86
N LEU A 82 -7.20 -2.36 -4.18
CA LEU A 82 -6.99 -1.27 -5.14
C LEU A 82 -7.86 -0.05 -4.83
N THR A 83 -9.08 -0.24 -4.33
CA THR A 83 -9.96 0.89 -3.95
C THR A 83 -9.38 1.68 -2.79
N LEU A 84 -8.84 0.99 -1.77
CA LEU A 84 -8.17 1.65 -0.64
C LEU A 84 -6.90 2.38 -1.09
N LEU A 85 -6.09 1.77 -1.94
CA LEU A 85 -4.91 2.44 -2.52
C LEU A 85 -5.32 3.68 -3.32
N LYS A 86 -6.38 3.61 -4.12
CA LYS A 86 -6.85 4.75 -4.91
C LYS A 86 -7.33 5.89 -4.03
N ASP A 87 -8.07 5.61 -2.96
CA ASP A 87 -8.49 6.65 -2.00
C ASP A 87 -7.29 7.27 -1.26
N MET A 88 -6.24 6.50 -0.99
CA MET A 88 -4.97 7.04 -0.47
C MET A 88 -4.28 8.01 -1.44
N GLY A 89 -4.64 7.97 -2.73
CA GLY A 89 -3.96 8.72 -3.79
C GLY A 89 -2.86 7.93 -4.49
N CYS A 90 -2.73 6.63 -4.24
CA CYS A 90 -1.79 5.78 -4.99
C CYS A 90 -2.19 5.72 -6.47
N ASP A 91 -1.19 5.84 -7.35
CA ASP A 91 -1.36 5.83 -8.81
C ASP A 91 -0.54 4.74 -9.51
N ALA A 92 0.33 4.02 -8.78
CA ALA A 92 1.23 3.04 -9.34
C ALA A 92 1.45 1.81 -8.43
N ILE A 93 1.67 0.65 -9.03
CA ILE A 93 1.91 -0.61 -8.31
C ILE A 93 3.15 -1.29 -8.86
N ARG A 94 4.06 -1.68 -7.97
CA ARG A 94 5.14 -2.62 -8.26
C ARG A 94 4.73 -4.01 -7.80
N THR A 95 4.81 -5.00 -8.69
CA THR A 95 4.43 -6.39 -8.39
C THR A 95 5.58 -7.14 -7.71
N ALA A 96 5.87 -6.72 -6.49
CA ALA A 96 6.98 -7.26 -5.70
C ALA A 96 6.75 -8.73 -5.31
N HIS A 97 7.57 -9.69 -5.75
CA HIS A 97 8.63 -9.62 -6.76
C HIS A 97 8.41 -10.72 -7.81
N ASN A 98 7.20 -10.74 -8.38
CA ASN A 98 6.73 -11.83 -9.22
C ASN A 98 5.71 -11.38 -10.28
N MET A 99 5.59 -12.21 -11.33
CA MET A 99 4.55 -12.03 -12.35
C MET A 99 3.17 -11.92 -11.70
N PRO A 100 2.39 -10.87 -11.98
CA PRO A 100 1.08 -10.66 -11.36
C PRO A 100 0.04 -11.62 -11.94
N ALA A 101 -1.06 -11.79 -11.18
CA ALA A 101 -2.28 -12.39 -11.72
C ALA A 101 -2.88 -11.52 -12.85
N PRO A 102 -3.38 -12.11 -13.94
CA PRO A 102 -4.02 -11.35 -15.03
C PRO A 102 -5.19 -10.47 -14.57
N GLU A 103 -5.90 -10.88 -13.52
CA GLU A 103 -6.98 -10.14 -12.89
C GLU A 103 -6.49 -8.82 -12.28
N LEU A 104 -5.31 -8.81 -11.64
CA LEU A 104 -4.73 -7.58 -11.08
C LEU A 104 -4.39 -6.60 -12.20
N VAL A 105 -3.71 -7.05 -13.25
CA VAL A 105 -3.35 -6.20 -14.40
C VAL A 105 -4.61 -5.65 -15.08
N SER A 106 -5.63 -6.49 -15.21
CA SER A 106 -6.92 -6.11 -15.79
C SER A 106 -7.67 -5.08 -14.94
N LEU A 107 -7.58 -5.17 -13.62
CA LEU A 107 -8.14 -4.18 -12.71
C LEU A 107 -7.35 -2.87 -12.73
N CYS A 108 -6.02 -2.93 -12.84
CA CYS A 108 -5.18 -1.74 -12.97
C CYS A 108 -5.47 -0.96 -14.25
N ASP A 109 -5.76 -1.63 -15.37
CA ASP A 109 -6.26 -0.97 -16.58
C ASP A 109 -7.55 -0.19 -16.32
N GLU A 110 -8.52 -0.85 -15.65
CA GLU A 110 -9.88 -0.34 -15.43
C GLU A 110 -9.95 0.77 -14.38
N MET A 111 -9.14 0.64 -13.33
CA MET A 111 -9.15 1.55 -12.18
C MET A 111 -8.11 2.67 -12.31
N GLY A 112 -7.27 2.61 -13.33
CA GLY A 112 -6.24 3.61 -13.58
C GLY A 112 -5.11 3.53 -12.57
N PHE A 113 -4.36 2.42 -12.61
CA PHE A 113 -3.07 2.30 -11.95
C PHE A 113 -1.99 2.10 -12.99
N MET A 114 -0.84 2.74 -12.83
CA MET A 114 0.36 2.39 -13.56
C MET A 114 1.00 1.16 -12.92
N MET A 115 1.70 0.34 -13.70
CA MET A 115 2.33 -0.87 -13.21
C MET A 115 3.79 -0.96 -13.63
N MET A 116 4.62 -1.31 -12.65
CA MET A 116 5.95 -1.87 -12.83
C MET A 116 5.86 -3.37 -12.57
N ILE A 117 5.93 -4.16 -13.63
CA ILE A 117 5.84 -5.62 -13.53
C ILE A 117 7.24 -6.20 -13.37
N GLU A 118 7.40 -7.09 -12.41
CA GLU A 118 8.67 -7.70 -12.03
C GLU A 118 8.54 -9.23 -11.94
N PRO A 119 9.35 -10.03 -12.65
CA PRO A 119 9.21 -11.49 -12.64
C PRO A 119 10.13 -12.21 -11.65
N PHE A 120 11.22 -11.58 -11.19
CA PHE A 120 12.29 -12.27 -10.47
C PHE A 120 12.70 -11.55 -9.19
N ASP A 121 12.71 -12.29 -8.07
CA ASP A 121 13.36 -11.88 -6.83
C ASP A 121 14.82 -12.34 -6.75
N GLU A 122 15.17 -13.38 -7.50
CA GLU A 122 16.54 -13.89 -7.62
C GLU A 122 16.79 -14.33 -9.06
N TRP A 123 18.06 -14.32 -9.48
CA TRP A 123 18.47 -14.85 -10.78
C TRP A 123 19.06 -16.25 -10.61
N ASP A 124 20.30 -16.46 -11.03
CA ASP A 124 21.04 -17.72 -10.99
C ASP A 124 21.68 -18.01 -9.61
N ILE A 125 21.66 -17.03 -8.69
CA ILE A 125 22.18 -17.17 -7.32
C ILE A 125 21.03 -17.10 -6.32
N ALA A 126 21.00 -18.08 -5.41
CA ALA A 126 19.97 -18.24 -4.40
C ALA A 126 19.93 -17.07 -3.39
N LYS A 127 18.73 -16.55 -3.14
CA LYS A 127 18.34 -15.87 -1.89
C LYS A 127 17.76 -16.87 -0.90
N CYS A 128 17.07 -17.91 -1.37
CA CYS A 128 16.58 -19.01 -0.53
C CYS A 128 16.87 -20.40 -1.13
N ASP A 129 16.99 -21.41 -0.26
CA ASP A 129 17.40 -22.79 -0.63
C ASP A 129 16.59 -23.40 -1.79
N ASN A 130 15.29 -23.09 -1.85
CA ASN A 130 14.36 -23.62 -2.84
C ASN A 130 13.79 -22.53 -3.76
N GLY A 131 14.52 -21.44 -3.94
CA GLY A 131 14.13 -20.36 -4.83
C GLY A 131 14.25 -20.69 -6.32
N TYR A 132 13.95 -19.70 -7.14
CA TYR A 132 13.89 -19.81 -8.60
C TYR A 132 15.25 -20.02 -9.29
N HIS A 133 16.38 -19.75 -8.63
CA HIS A 133 17.73 -19.96 -9.16
C HIS A 133 17.98 -21.36 -9.71
N ARG A 134 17.27 -22.35 -9.17
CA ARG A 134 17.30 -23.75 -9.61
C ARG A 134 16.80 -23.95 -11.04
N TYR A 135 15.98 -23.02 -11.54
CA TYR A 135 15.30 -23.08 -12.82
C TYR A 135 15.74 -21.96 -13.78
N PHE A 136 16.38 -20.91 -13.25
CA PHE A 136 16.70 -19.68 -13.99
C PHE A 136 17.35 -19.93 -15.35
N ASN A 137 18.41 -20.74 -15.40
CA ASN A 137 19.15 -21.02 -16.64
C ASN A 137 18.31 -21.69 -17.75
N GLU A 138 17.25 -22.42 -17.40
CA GLU A 138 16.38 -23.11 -18.37
C GLU A 138 15.09 -22.32 -18.67
N TRP A 139 14.59 -21.55 -17.70
CA TRP A 139 13.24 -20.99 -17.73
C TRP A 139 13.18 -19.47 -17.84
N ALA A 140 14.24 -18.73 -17.50
CA ALA A 140 14.19 -17.26 -17.45
C ALA A 140 13.72 -16.62 -18.77
N GLU A 141 14.22 -17.06 -19.92
CA GLU A 141 13.75 -16.52 -21.21
C GLU A 141 12.28 -16.87 -21.49
N LYS A 142 11.85 -18.10 -21.17
CA LYS A 142 10.47 -18.54 -21.40
C LYS A 142 9.50 -17.72 -20.55
N ASP A 143 9.83 -17.50 -19.29
CA ASP A 143 9.00 -16.76 -18.35
C ASP A 143 8.96 -15.26 -18.68
N MET A 144 10.10 -14.68 -19.08
CA MET A 144 10.16 -13.30 -19.58
C MET A 144 9.30 -13.11 -20.84
N VAL A 145 9.48 -13.96 -21.85
CA VAL A 145 8.71 -13.88 -23.10
C VAL A 145 7.21 -14.05 -22.83
N ASN A 146 6.84 -15.02 -21.99
CA ASN A 146 5.44 -15.22 -21.60
C ASN A 146 4.85 -13.98 -20.93
N MET A 147 5.54 -13.41 -19.93
CA MET A 147 5.12 -12.19 -19.24
C MET A 147 4.94 -11.01 -20.20
N LEU A 148 5.95 -10.75 -21.04
CA LEU A 148 5.96 -9.61 -21.95
C LEU A 148 4.86 -9.74 -23.01
N GLN A 149 4.69 -10.92 -23.61
CA GLN A 149 3.64 -11.15 -24.60
C GLN A 149 2.24 -11.08 -24.00
N GLN A 150 2.06 -11.56 -22.77
CA GLN A 150 0.80 -11.49 -22.05
C GLN A 150 0.41 -10.04 -21.74
N TYR A 151 1.37 -9.20 -21.34
CA TYR A 151 1.06 -7.90 -20.73
C TYR A 151 1.37 -6.66 -21.59
N ARG A 152 2.06 -6.78 -22.74
CA ARG A 152 2.46 -5.62 -23.58
C ARG A 152 1.31 -4.77 -24.13
N ASN A 153 0.09 -5.28 -24.20
CA ASN A 153 -1.09 -4.53 -24.65
C ASN A 153 -1.80 -3.76 -23.52
N HIS A 154 -1.47 -4.05 -22.27
CA HIS A 154 -2.10 -3.40 -21.12
C HIS A 154 -1.57 -1.97 -20.97
N PRO A 155 -2.44 -0.94 -21.06
CA PRO A 155 -2.01 0.45 -20.95
C PRO A 155 -1.46 0.79 -19.57
N CYS A 156 -1.90 0.05 -18.52
CA CYS A 156 -1.42 0.22 -17.15
C CYS A 156 0.08 -0.05 -17.02
N VAL A 157 0.64 -0.98 -17.80
CA VAL A 157 2.06 -1.30 -17.70
C VAL A 157 2.87 -0.17 -18.31
N VAL A 158 3.79 0.37 -17.52
CA VAL A 158 4.67 1.49 -17.92
C VAL A 158 6.14 1.17 -17.80
N MET A 159 6.51 0.06 -17.16
CA MET A 159 7.90 -0.31 -16.91
C MET A 159 8.03 -1.82 -16.68
N TRP A 160 9.13 -2.41 -17.15
CA TRP A 160 9.51 -3.79 -16.88
C TRP A 160 10.69 -3.82 -15.91
N SER A 161 10.52 -4.43 -14.74
CA SER A 161 11.66 -4.73 -13.86
C SER A 161 12.20 -6.11 -14.19
N ILE A 162 13.52 -6.27 -14.26
CA ILE A 162 14.18 -7.56 -14.54
C ILE A 162 14.68 -8.27 -13.28
N GLY A 163 14.57 -7.65 -12.11
CA GLY A 163 15.04 -8.24 -10.86
C GLY A 163 14.87 -7.31 -9.66
N ASN A 164 14.87 -7.89 -8.47
CA ASN A 164 14.90 -7.20 -7.20
C ASN A 164 16.08 -7.66 -6.34
N GLU A 165 16.93 -6.75 -5.88
CA GLU A 165 18.02 -7.01 -4.92
C GLU A 165 18.83 -8.27 -5.23
N VAL A 166 19.10 -8.50 -6.51
CA VAL A 166 19.68 -9.77 -6.95
C VAL A 166 21.13 -9.89 -6.43
N PRO A 167 21.56 -11.04 -5.89
CA PRO A 167 22.87 -11.16 -5.25
C PRO A 167 24.05 -10.85 -6.18
N THR A 168 23.87 -10.99 -7.49
CA THR A 168 24.92 -10.84 -8.50
C THR A 168 25.14 -9.40 -8.98
N GLN A 169 24.41 -8.40 -8.47
CA GLN A 169 24.55 -6.98 -8.87
C GLN A 169 26.01 -6.45 -8.82
N CYS A 170 26.83 -6.97 -7.91
CA CYS A 170 28.23 -6.55 -7.76
C CYS A 170 29.24 -7.36 -8.58
N SER A 171 28.80 -8.32 -9.41
CA SER A 171 29.69 -9.22 -10.16
C SER A 171 29.60 -8.99 -11.67
N ALA A 172 30.66 -9.37 -12.40
CA ALA A 172 30.67 -9.33 -13.85
C ALA A 172 29.64 -10.27 -14.49
N GLU A 173 29.27 -11.37 -13.80
CA GLU A 173 28.21 -12.27 -14.27
C GLU A 173 26.83 -11.61 -14.14
N GLY A 174 26.58 -10.84 -13.07
CA GLY A 174 25.34 -10.09 -12.91
C GLY A 174 25.11 -9.11 -14.07
N TYR A 175 26.16 -8.46 -14.58
CA TYR A 175 26.06 -7.61 -15.77
C TYR A 175 25.58 -8.38 -17.00
N LYS A 176 26.10 -9.59 -17.25
CA LYS A 176 25.71 -10.42 -18.40
C LYS A 176 24.25 -10.86 -18.28
N VAL A 177 23.83 -11.28 -17.09
CA VAL A 177 22.44 -11.68 -16.83
C VAL A 177 21.49 -10.49 -17.00
N ALA A 178 21.84 -9.33 -16.45
CA ALA A 178 21.04 -8.11 -16.59
C ALA A 178 20.89 -7.71 -18.07
N LYS A 179 21.99 -7.74 -18.83
CA LYS A 179 21.98 -7.47 -20.27
C LYS A 179 21.11 -8.46 -21.04
N PHE A 180 21.22 -9.75 -20.73
CA PHE A 180 20.40 -10.80 -21.34
C PHE A 180 18.90 -10.56 -21.11
N LEU A 181 18.49 -10.23 -19.89
CA LEU A 181 17.09 -9.95 -19.57
C LEU A 181 16.59 -8.65 -20.22
N GLN A 182 17.41 -7.60 -20.21
CA GLN A 182 17.10 -6.34 -20.89
C GLN A 182 16.92 -6.54 -22.40
N ASP A 183 17.79 -7.33 -23.04
CA ASP A 183 17.71 -7.63 -24.46
C ASP A 183 16.40 -8.37 -24.81
N ILE A 184 15.91 -9.24 -23.93
CA ILE A 184 14.59 -9.88 -24.11
C ILE A 184 13.47 -8.84 -24.04
N CYS A 185 13.48 -7.93 -23.05
CA CYS A 185 12.50 -6.85 -22.95
C CYS A 185 12.48 -5.98 -24.21
N HIS A 186 13.64 -5.49 -24.66
CA HIS A 186 13.74 -4.64 -25.85
C HIS A 186 13.35 -5.40 -27.14
N ARG A 187 13.57 -6.72 -27.20
CA ARG A 187 13.14 -7.57 -28.31
C ARG A 187 11.61 -7.74 -28.36
N GLU A 188 10.97 -8.06 -27.24
CA GLU A 188 9.54 -8.40 -27.20
C GLU A 188 8.62 -7.18 -27.07
N ASP A 189 9.08 -6.11 -26.41
CA ASP A 189 8.37 -4.86 -26.21
C ASP A 189 9.32 -3.65 -26.00
N PRO A 190 9.81 -3.03 -27.09
CA PRO A 190 10.66 -1.83 -27.00
C PRO A 190 9.89 -0.56 -26.60
N THR A 191 8.58 -0.64 -26.34
CA THR A 191 7.75 0.54 -26.07
C THR A 191 7.76 0.98 -24.59
N ARG A 192 8.42 0.21 -23.72
CA ARG A 192 8.51 0.45 -22.28
C ARG A 192 9.96 0.27 -21.80
N PRO A 193 10.43 1.11 -20.86
CA PRO A 193 11.78 0.99 -20.34
C PRO A 193 11.93 -0.20 -19.39
N VAL A 194 13.20 -0.60 -19.23
CA VAL A 194 13.66 -1.64 -18.34
C VAL A 194 14.33 -1.06 -17.10
N THR A 195 14.02 -1.60 -15.92
CA THR A 195 14.61 -1.25 -14.63
C THR A 195 15.02 -2.49 -13.83
N CYS A 196 15.65 -2.29 -12.69
CA CYS A 196 15.96 -3.31 -11.68
C CYS A 196 15.96 -2.62 -10.31
N GLY A 197 15.45 -3.28 -9.28
CA GLY A 197 15.53 -2.78 -7.90
C GLY A 197 16.91 -3.04 -7.30
N MET A 198 17.70 -1.99 -7.06
CA MET A 198 19.09 -2.11 -6.61
C MET A 198 19.30 -1.56 -5.19
N ASP A 199 19.77 -2.40 -4.27
CA ASP A 199 20.10 -2.06 -2.89
C ASP A 199 21.62 -1.80 -2.66
N GLN A 200 22.47 -2.37 -3.52
CA GLN A 200 23.93 -2.31 -3.44
C GLN A 200 24.54 -1.09 -4.17
N VAL A 201 24.07 0.11 -3.84
CA VAL A 201 24.36 1.37 -4.58
C VAL A 201 25.85 1.62 -4.85
N ASN A 202 26.75 1.31 -3.90
CA ASN A 202 28.19 1.48 -4.12
C ASN A 202 28.67 0.70 -5.35
N CYS A 203 28.41 -0.61 -5.38
CA CYS A 203 28.96 -1.46 -6.43
C CYS A 203 28.29 -1.18 -7.78
N VAL A 204 26.97 -0.97 -7.81
CA VAL A 204 26.23 -0.77 -9.07
C VAL A 204 26.54 0.56 -9.75
N LEU A 205 26.95 1.58 -8.97
CA LEU A 205 27.46 2.85 -9.52
C LEU A 205 28.91 2.75 -10.00
N ASP A 206 29.72 1.88 -9.38
CA ASP A 206 31.15 1.72 -9.71
C ASP A 206 31.39 0.76 -10.89
N ASN A 207 30.56 -0.28 -11.04
CA ASN A 207 30.76 -1.33 -12.04
C ASN A 207 29.97 -1.14 -13.35
N GLY A 208 29.17 -0.06 -13.44
CA GLY A 208 28.36 0.26 -14.63
C GLY A 208 27.03 -0.50 -14.73
N PHE A 209 26.65 -1.32 -13.75
CA PHE A 209 25.39 -2.05 -13.74
C PHE A 209 24.18 -1.11 -13.78
N ALA A 210 24.14 -0.09 -12.92
CA ALA A 210 23.05 0.89 -12.91
C ALA A 210 23.01 1.72 -14.20
N ALA A 211 24.17 2.05 -14.77
CA ALA A 211 24.28 2.83 -16.00
C ALA A 211 23.78 2.08 -17.25
N MET A 212 23.65 0.75 -17.19
CA MET A 212 23.18 -0.09 -18.28
C MET A 212 21.65 -0.15 -18.38
N LEU A 213 20.93 0.10 -17.29
CA LEU A 213 19.46 0.08 -17.26
C LEU A 213 18.87 1.32 -17.94
N ASP A 214 17.68 1.22 -18.54
CA ASP A 214 16.99 2.40 -19.07
C ASP A 214 16.63 3.37 -17.94
N ILE A 215 16.21 2.81 -16.80
CA ILE A 215 15.84 3.55 -15.59
C ILE A 215 16.56 2.92 -14.38
N PRO A 216 17.40 3.68 -13.65
CA PRO A 216 18.04 3.17 -12.45
C PRO A 216 17.08 3.22 -11.25
N GLY A 217 16.66 2.04 -10.79
CA GLY A 217 15.85 1.85 -9.58
C GLY A 217 16.71 1.58 -8.35
N PHE A 218 16.53 2.37 -7.29
CA PHE A 218 17.25 2.18 -6.02
C PHE A 218 16.31 1.87 -4.87
N ASN A 219 16.59 0.78 -4.17
CA ASN A 219 15.92 0.35 -2.95
C ASN A 219 16.55 1.05 -1.74
N TYR A 220 15.76 1.77 -0.95
CA TYR A 220 16.10 2.25 0.41
C TYR A 220 17.28 3.22 0.52
N ARG A 221 17.57 3.98 -0.55
CA ARG A 221 18.79 4.77 -0.66
C ARG A 221 18.51 6.23 -0.99
N ALA A 222 17.41 6.77 -0.46
CA ALA A 222 17.00 8.16 -0.64
C ALA A 222 18.14 9.16 -0.37
N HIS A 223 18.96 8.91 0.66
CA HIS A 223 20.13 9.72 1.02
C HIS A 223 21.27 9.72 -0.03
N ARG A 224 21.21 8.86 -1.05
CA ARG A 224 22.21 8.74 -2.12
C ARG A 224 21.67 9.09 -3.50
N TYR A 225 20.43 9.55 -3.60
CA TYR A 225 19.83 9.88 -4.91
C TYR A 225 20.60 10.95 -5.65
N GLU A 226 21.07 12.00 -4.96
CA GLU A 226 21.85 13.06 -5.59
C GLU A 226 23.21 12.56 -6.10
N GLU A 227 23.89 11.68 -5.35
CA GLU A 227 25.12 11.03 -5.81
C GLU A 227 24.86 10.19 -7.07
N ALA A 228 23.82 9.35 -7.05
CA ALA A 228 23.47 8.52 -8.19
C ALA A 228 23.11 9.37 -9.42
N TYR A 229 22.30 10.41 -9.24
CA TYR A 229 21.94 11.37 -10.29
C TYR A 229 23.16 12.03 -10.93
N GLN A 230 24.15 12.46 -10.12
CA GLN A 230 25.37 13.11 -10.63
C GLN A 230 26.29 12.14 -11.39
N ARG A 231 26.23 10.84 -11.10
CA ARG A 231 27.13 9.83 -11.65
C ARG A 231 26.54 9.07 -12.83
N LEU A 232 25.22 8.97 -12.93
CA LEU A 232 24.54 8.13 -13.92
C LEU A 232 24.17 8.92 -15.17
N PRO A 233 24.37 8.36 -16.38
CA PRO A 233 24.11 9.05 -17.64
C PRO A 233 22.62 9.31 -17.92
N GLN A 234 21.72 8.64 -17.22
CA GLN A 234 20.26 8.78 -17.38
C GLN A 234 19.74 10.12 -16.86
N ASN A 235 20.45 10.76 -15.91
CA ASN A 235 19.98 11.95 -15.19
C ASN A 235 18.57 11.76 -14.58
N LEU A 236 18.28 10.55 -14.12
CA LEU A 236 17.00 10.14 -13.55
C LEU A 236 17.26 9.14 -12.43
N VAL A 237 16.40 9.13 -11.43
CA VAL A 237 16.44 8.16 -10.31
C VAL A 237 15.03 7.73 -9.96
N LEU A 238 14.80 6.43 -9.82
CA LEU A 238 13.57 5.86 -9.29
C LEU A 238 13.80 5.30 -7.90
N GLY A 239 12.92 5.62 -6.94
CA GLY A 239 12.79 4.82 -5.72
C GLY A 239 12.00 3.55 -6.00
N SER A 240 12.68 2.47 -6.37
CA SER A 240 12.05 1.18 -6.69
C SER A 240 11.51 0.47 -5.45
N GLU A 241 12.07 0.77 -4.28
CA GLU A 241 11.58 0.35 -2.97
C GLU A 241 11.95 1.41 -1.94
N THR A 242 10.98 1.95 -1.20
CA THR A 242 11.22 3.06 -0.27
C THR A 242 10.60 2.81 1.10
N SER A 243 10.99 3.64 2.06
CA SER A 243 10.49 3.67 3.43
C SER A 243 10.80 2.42 4.27
N SER A 244 10.22 1.23 4.05
CA SER A 244 10.35 0.10 4.99
C SER A 244 10.11 0.53 6.46
N THR A 245 9.23 1.53 6.63
CA THR A 245 8.76 1.99 7.94
C THR A 245 7.82 0.94 8.50
N VAL A 246 7.96 0.66 9.79
CA VAL A 246 7.19 -0.38 10.48
C VAL A 246 6.23 0.26 11.46
N SER A 247 5.01 -0.25 11.51
CA SER A 247 3.97 0.28 12.39
C SER A 247 2.88 -0.78 12.61
N SER A 248 2.40 -0.91 13.85
CA SER A 248 1.23 -1.71 14.18
C SER A 248 0.01 -0.81 14.43
N ARG A 249 -1.13 -1.16 13.84
CA ARG A 249 -2.33 -0.31 13.88
C ARG A 249 -2.77 0.01 15.31
N GLY A 250 -2.78 1.29 15.68
CA GLY A 250 -3.27 1.76 16.99
C GLY A 250 -2.32 1.51 18.16
N VAL A 251 -1.07 1.11 17.90
CA VAL A 251 -0.03 0.96 18.92
C VAL A 251 0.85 2.21 18.92
N TYR A 252 1.15 2.77 20.09
CA TYR A 252 2.00 3.95 20.19
C TYR A 252 3.04 3.80 21.31
N LYS A 253 4.30 4.01 20.95
CA LYS A 253 5.45 3.91 21.85
C LYS A 253 5.92 5.30 22.26
N PHE A 254 6.39 5.43 23.50
CA PHE A 254 6.89 6.70 24.05
C PHE A 254 8.36 6.55 24.50
N PRO A 255 9.20 7.57 24.27
CA PRO A 255 8.92 8.81 23.53
C PRO A 255 8.73 8.58 22.02
N ALA A 256 8.03 9.50 21.34
CA ALA A 256 7.83 9.46 19.89
C ALA A 256 9.06 10.03 19.17
N GLU A 257 10.03 9.17 18.90
CA GLU A 257 11.33 9.53 18.31
C GLU A 257 11.71 8.54 17.21
N ARG A 258 12.63 8.95 16.32
CA ARG A 258 13.13 8.07 15.27
C ARG A 258 13.93 6.92 15.84
N LYS A 259 13.61 5.69 15.43
CA LYS A 259 14.38 4.49 15.80
C LYS A 259 14.51 3.53 14.63
N ALA A 260 15.74 3.18 14.31
CA ALA A 260 16.02 2.04 13.44
C ALA A 260 15.91 0.74 14.24
N ASP A 261 15.28 -0.29 13.66
CA ASP A 261 15.16 -1.66 14.21
C ASP A 261 14.63 -1.71 15.66
N ALA A 262 13.69 -0.83 16.00
CA ALA A 262 13.07 -0.85 17.32
C ALA A 262 12.33 -2.17 17.55
N LYS A 263 12.62 -2.83 18.68
CA LYS A 263 11.92 -4.04 19.14
C LYS A 263 11.39 -3.84 20.55
N TYR A 264 10.21 -4.36 20.79
CA TYR A 264 9.46 -4.29 22.05
C TYR A 264 8.95 -5.67 22.46
N GLU A 265 8.75 -5.86 23.77
CA GLU A 265 8.28 -7.12 24.36
C GLU A 265 6.90 -7.57 23.87
N ASP A 266 6.04 -6.64 23.47
CA ASP A 266 4.71 -6.95 22.93
C ASP A 266 4.72 -7.31 21.44
N HIS A 267 5.90 -7.33 20.81
CA HIS A 267 6.08 -7.66 19.40
C HIS A 267 5.30 -6.72 18.46
N GLN A 268 5.17 -5.44 18.82
CA GLN A 268 4.47 -4.42 18.01
C GLN A 268 5.36 -3.20 17.73
N SER A 269 5.14 -2.56 16.58
CA SER A 269 5.83 -1.32 16.18
C SER A 269 4.95 -0.07 16.37
N SER A 270 5.58 1.08 16.60
CA SER A 270 4.89 2.34 16.87
C SER A 270 4.22 2.95 15.63
N SER A 271 2.94 3.30 15.74
CA SER A 271 2.12 3.95 14.71
C SER A 271 2.34 5.48 14.64
N TYR A 272 3.36 6.02 15.32
CA TYR A 272 3.86 7.37 15.03
C TYR A 272 4.66 7.43 13.71
N ASP A 273 4.92 6.30 13.05
CA ASP A 273 5.65 6.23 11.77
C ASP A 273 7.05 6.87 11.84
N LEU A 274 7.72 6.67 12.99
CA LEU A 274 9.10 7.09 13.22
C LEU A 274 10.06 5.89 13.36
N GLU A 275 9.52 4.68 13.29
CA GLU A 275 10.28 3.43 13.39
C GLU A 275 10.42 2.79 12.01
N TYR A 276 11.61 2.33 11.68
CA TYR A 276 11.93 1.82 10.35
C TYR A 276 13.05 0.78 10.44
N CYS A 277 13.17 -0.07 9.43
CA CYS A 277 14.27 -1.01 9.35
C CYS A 277 15.59 -0.28 9.04
N SER A 278 16.70 -0.71 9.64
CA SER A 278 17.99 0.03 9.60
C SER A 278 18.54 0.29 8.20
N TRP A 279 18.15 -0.50 7.21
CA TRP A 279 18.53 -0.28 5.81
C TRP A 279 17.79 0.88 5.14
N SER A 280 16.80 1.50 5.80
CA SER A 280 15.84 2.43 5.19
C SER A 280 15.55 3.67 6.05
N ASN A 281 14.36 4.29 5.90
CA ASN A 281 14.02 5.60 6.42
C ASN A 281 12.50 5.82 6.63
N ILE A 282 12.12 6.92 7.27
CA ILE A 282 10.71 7.35 7.39
C ILE A 282 10.16 7.91 6.06
N PRO A 283 8.83 7.90 5.83
CA PRO A 283 8.21 8.38 4.58
C PRO A 283 8.55 9.84 4.24
N ASP A 284 8.74 10.67 5.26
CA ASP A 284 9.01 12.11 5.14
C ASP A 284 10.26 12.39 4.31
N ILE A 285 11.26 11.51 4.40
CA ILE A 285 12.51 11.62 3.63
C ILE A 285 12.24 11.37 2.15
N ASP A 286 11.45 10.36 1.81
CA ASP A 286 11.09 10.03 0.43
C ASP A 286 10.20 11.11 -0.20
N PHE A 287 9.27 11.69 0.58
CA PHE A 287 8.49 12.85 0.14
C PHE A 287 9.38 14.06 -0.13
N ALA A 288 10.38 14.31 0.71
CA ALA A 288 11.31 15.42 0.50
C ALA A 288 12.11 15.24 -0.79
N GLN A 289 12.59 14.02 -1.09
CA GLN A 289 13.24 13.72 -2.37
C GLN A 289 12.29 14.01 -3.55
N ALA A 290 11.03 13.58 -3.45
CA ALA A 290 10.03 13.82 -4.48
C ALA A 290 9.60 15.30 -4.59
N ASP A 291 9.71 16.12 -3.56
CA ASP A 291 9.38 17.54 -3.66
C ASP A 291 10.56 18.38 -4.16
N ASP A 292 11.79 18.00 -3.79
CA ASP A 292 12.97 18.85 -3.94
C ASP A 292 13.70 18.64 -5.28
N HIS A 293 13.41 17.55 -6.02
CA HIS A 293 14.18 17.16 -7.20
C HIS A 293 13.30 16.71 -8.38
N GLU A 294 13.17 17.48 -9.46
CA GLU A 294 12.34 17.11 -10.63
C GLU A 294 12.79 15.81 -11.32
N TRP A 295 14.08 15.51 -11.31
CA TRP A 295 14.67 14.30 -11.93
C TRP A 295 14.33 12.98 -11.20
N THR A 296 13.77 13.03 -9.99
CA THR A 296 13.27 11.80 -9.34
C THR A 296 11.98 11.37 -10.00
N LEU A 297 11.84 10.08 -10.31
CA LEU A 297 10.62 9.54 -10.92
C LEU A 297 9.49 9.29 -9.92
N GLY A 298 9.75 9.48 -8.62
CA GLY A 298 8.84 9.11 -7.54
C GLY A 298 9.31 7.85 -6.83
N GLN A 299 8.36 7.11 -6.25
CA GLN A 299 8.66 6.02 -5.35
C GLN A 299 7.67 4.86 -5.44
N PHE A 300 8.10 3.69 -4.98
CA PHE A 300 7.29 2.52 -4.67
C PHE A 300 7.54 2.12 -3.21
N VAL A 301 6.58 2.42 -2.34
CA VAL A 301 6.71 2.23 -0.89
C VAL A 301 6.65 0.75 -0.53
N TRP A 302 7.55 0.27 0.34
CA TRP A 302 7.45 -1.02 1.02
C TRP A 302 6.64 -0.89 2.31
N THR A 303 5.36 -1.29 2.38
CA THR A 303 4.47 -1.80 1.31
C THR A 303 3.12 -1.08 1.33
N GLY A 304 2.29 -1.28 0.31
CA GLY A 304 0.92 -0.76 0.32
C GLY A 304 0.05 -1.46 1.37
N PHE A 305 0.07 -2.79 1.36
CA PHE A 305 -0.59 -3.66 2.35
C PHE A 305 0.43 -4.48 3.12
N ASP A 306 0.14 -4.77 4.38
CA ASP A 306 0.79 -5.87 5.07
C ASP A 306 0.50 -7.18 4.34
N TYR A 307 1.43 -8.11 4.44
CA TYR A 307 1.41 -9.41 3.78
C TYR A 307 1.84 -10.50 4.77
N LEU A 308 1.56 -11.76 4.41
CA LEU A 308 1.94 -12.91 5.23
C LEU A 308 3.46 -13.18 5.12
N GLY A 309 4.10 -13.47 6.25
CA GLY A 309 5.56 -13.64 6.35
C GLY A 309 6.31 -12.34 6.65
N GLU A 310 7.64 -12.42 6.58
CA GLU A 310 8.61 -11.31 6.77
C GLU A 310 8.25 -10.31 7.89
N PRO A 311 8.20 -10.77 9.16
CA PRO A 311 7.75 -9.96 10.29
C PRO A 311 8.81 -8.98 10.82
N SER A 312 9.68 -8.46 9.96
CA SER A 312 10.69 -7.47 10.32
C SER A 312 10.07 -6.30 11.10
N PRO A 313 10.70 -5.83 12.19
CA PRO A 313 12.06 -6.17 12.64
C PRO A 313 12.15 -7.47 13.46
N TYR A 314 11.07 -8.22 13.64
CA TYR A 314 11.04 -9.47 14.40
C TYR A 314 11.29 -10.69 13.52
N ASP A 315 12.27 -10.62 12.63
CA ASP A 315 12.64 -11.64 11.64
C ASP A 315 13.35 -12.89 12.21
N THR A 316 14.05 -12.73 13.34
CA THR A 316 14.71 -13.83 14.08
C THR A 316 13.86 -14.28 15.26
N ASP A 317 13.65 -15.59 15.43
CA ASP A 317 12.75 -16.16 16.45
C ASP A 317 11.37 -15.48 16.46
N ALA A 318 10.88 -15.23 15.25
CA ALA A 318 9.76 -14.34 14.98
C ALA A 318 8.46 -14.72 15.70
N TRP A 319 8.26 -16.00 16.00
CA TRP A 319 7.01 -16.53 16.53
C TRP A 319 6.62 -15.83 17.85
N PRO A 320 5.36 -15.34 17.97
CA PRO A 320 4.21 -15.64 17.12
C PRO A 320 4.01 -14.71 15.92
N ASN A 321 4.92 -13.79 15.60
CA ASN A 321 4.78 -12.93 14.43
C ASN A 321 4.80 -13.75 13.14
N HIS A 322 3.72 -13.63 12.36
CA HIS A 322 3.55 -14.38 11.11
C HIS A 322 3.21 -13.51 9.89
N SER A 323 3.14 -12.19 10.06
CA SER A 323 2.91 -11.23 8.99
C SER A 323 3.75 -9.96 9.18
N SER A 324 3.86 -9.19 8.11
CA SER A 324 4.64 -7.95 8.08
C SER A 324 4.05 -6.84 8.97
N MET A 325 4.85 -5.80 9.21
CA MET A 325 4.40 -4.51 9.78
C MET A 325 4.69 -3.32 8.84
N PHE A 326 5.18 -3.59 7.63
CA PHE A 326 5.57 -2.59 6.63
C PHE A 326 4.40 -1.84 6.01
N GLY A 327 3.26 -2.51 5.90
CA GLY A 327 2.09 -2.05 5.16
C GLY A 327 1.57 -0.73 5.68
N ILE A 328 1.22 0.17 4.76
CA ILE A 328 0.45 1.38 5.06
C ILE A 328 -0.97 1.02 5.54
N ILE A 329 -1.50 -0.08 5.01
CA ILE A 329 -2.77 -0.71 5.38
C ILE A 329 -2.47 -2.09 5.98
N ASP A 330 -3.15 -2.47 7.06
CA ASP A 330 -2.90 -3.75 7.72
C ASP A 330 -3.46 -4.97 6.95
N LEU A 331 -3.13 -6.17 7.42
CA LEU A 331 -3.54 -7.45 6.83
C LEU A 331 -5.07 -7.65 6.85
N ALA A 332 -5.78 -6.92 7.72
CA ALA A 332 -7.23 -6.89 7.80
C ALA A 332 -7.88 -5.85 6.88
N SER A 333 -7.10 -5.20 6.00
CA SER A 333 -7.57 -4.10 5.15
C SER A 333 -8.08 -2.88 5.94
N ILE A 334 -7.49 -2.63 7.11
CA ILE A 334 -7.77 -1.45 7.93
C ILE A 334 -6.56 -0.48 7.86
N PRO A 335 -6.77 0.78 7.42
CA PRO A 335 -5.73 1.78 7.38
C PRO A 335 -5.02 1.99 8.74
N LYS A 336 -3.68 2.01 8.72
CA LYS A 336 -2.86 2.51 9.84
C LYS A 336 -2.81 4.03 9.81
N ASP A 337 -2.19 4.68 10.81
CA ASP A 337 -2.05 6.14 10.81
C ASP A 337 -1.29 6.65 9.56
N ARG A 338 -0.28 5.89 9.12
CA ARG A 338 0.50 6.12 7.91
C ARG A 338 -0.33 6.34 6.66
N TYR A 339 -1.47 5.68 6.54
CA TYR A 339 -2.39 5.86 5.41
C TYR A 339 -2.78 7.33 5.24
N TYR A 340 -3.08 8.00 6.35
CA TYR A 340 -3.50 9.40 6.33
C TYR A 340 -2.32 10.36 6.11
N LEU A 341 -1.10 9.97 6.46
CA LEU A 341 0.10 10.71 6.07
C LEU A 341 0.23 10.73 4.54
N TYR A 342 0.23 9.56 3.90
CA TYR A 342 0.27 9.44 2.44
C TYR A 342 -0.92 10.15 1.78
N ARG A 343 -2.15 9.90 2.26
CA ARG A 343 -3.38 10.51 1.73
C ARG A 343 -3.36 12.03 1.78
N SER A 344 -2.79 12.62 2.82
CA SER A 344 -2.68 14.08 2.95
C SER A 344 -1.75 14.73 1.90
N ILE A 345 -0.91 13.94 1.24
CA ILE A 345 0.10 14.39 0.28
C ILE A 345 -0.29 13.98 -1.14
N TRP A 346 -0.71 12.73 -1.32
CA TRP A 346 -1.01 12.12 -2.62
C TRP A 346 -2.43 12.42 -3.09
N ASN A 347 -3.43 12.37 -2.21
CA ASN A 347 -4.81 12.70 -2.56
C ASN A 347 -5.16 14.14 -2.16
N LYS A 348 -4.80 15.10 -3.02
CA LYS A 348 -5.11 16.53 -2.81
C LYS A 348 -6.56 16.89 -3.14
N GLN A 349 -7.32 15.97 -3.76
CA GLN A 349 -8.70 16.18 -4.17
C GLN A 349 -9.71 15.84 -3.08
N ALA A 350 -9.31 15.04 -2.08
CA ALA A 350 -10.13 14.71 -0.93
C ALA A 350 -9.56 15.32 0.35
N GLU A 351 -10.44 15.84 1.20
CA GLU A 351 -10.03 16.35 2.51
C GLU A 351 -9.40 15.22 3.34
N THR A 352 -8.24 15.51 3.93
CA THR A 352 -7.61 14.67 4.95
C THR A 352 -7.38 15.49 6.20
N LEU A 353 -8.00 15.08 7.30
CA LEU A 353 -7.70 15.55 8.65
C LEU A 353 -7.71 14.35 9.58
N HIS A 354 -6.55 13.97 10.07
CA HIS A 354 -6.35 12.79 10.91
C HIS A 354 -5.55 13.14 12.15
N ILE A 355 -6.00 12.63 13.31
CA ILE A 355 -5.41 12.88 14.62
C ILE A 355 -4.90 11.55 15.14
N LEU A 356 -3.65 11.51 15.61
CA LEU A 356 -3.07 10.40 16.35
C LEU A 356 -2.33 10.92 17.59
N PRO A 357 -2.22 10.12 18.66
CA PRO A 357 -2.76 8.78 18.85
C PRO A 357 -4.24 8.77 19.28
N HIS A 358 -4.76 7.60 19.67
CA HIS A 358 -6.01 7.52 20.43
C HIS A 358 -5.88 8.23 21.80
N TRP A 359 -7.00 8.52 22.48
CA TRP A 359 -7.00 9.29 23.73
C TRP A 359 -7.43 8.49 24.98
N ASN A 360 -6.96 7.25 25.09
CA ASN A 360 -7.24 6.30 26.17
C ASN A 360 -5.92 5.84 26.79
N TRP A 361 -5.44 6.58 27.78
CA TRP A 361 -4.13 6.36 28.42
C TRP A 361 -4.27 6.25 29.94
N GLU A 362 -5.19 5.41 30.41
CA GLU A 362 -5.42 5.18 31.84
C GLU A 362 -4.10 4.91 32.58
N GLY A 363 -3.84 5.64 33.67
CA GLY A 363 -2.59 5.57 34.43
C GLY A 363 -1.45 6.47 33.92
N ARG A 364 -1.71 7.26 32.87
CA ARG A 364 -0.78 8.29 32.36
C ARG A 364 -1.29 9.72 32.51
N GLU A 365 -2.28 9.95 33.37
CA GLU A 365 -2.82 11.29 33.64
C GLU A 365 -1.69 12.26 34.03
N GLY A 366 -1.65 13.43 33.39
CA GLY A 366 -0.62 14.44 33.62
C GLY A 366 0.75 14.14 32.97
N LYS A 367 0.90 13.05 32.20
CA LYS A 367 2.12 12.74 31.44
C LYS A 367 2.01 13.21 29.99
N GLU A 368 3.16 13.40 29.36
CA GLU A 368 3.23 13.70 27.94
C GLU A 368 2.73 12.53 27.08
N VAL A 369 1.88 12.89 26.11
CA VAL A 369 1.41 12.06 25.01
C VAL A 369 1.47 12.94 23.76
N PRO A 370 2.53 12.83 22.93
CA PRO A 370 2.64 13.58 21.68
C PRO A 370 1.38 13.45 20.83
N VAL A 371 0.88 14.56 20.28
CA VAL A 371 -0.24 14.53 19.33
C VAL A 371 0.27 14.94 17.96
N PHE A 372 0.11 14.07 16.97
CA PHE A 372 0.40 14.37 15.57
C PHE A 372 -0.90 14.51 14.78
N VAL A 373 -0.86 15.37 13.77
CA VAL A 373 -1.95 15.58 12.83
C VAL A 373 -1.42 15.45 11.41
N TYR A 374 -2.05 14.57 10.65
CA TYR A 374 -1.84 14.44 9.21
C TYR A 374 -3.00 15.11 8.48
N THR A 375 -2.67 16.11 7.65
CA THR A 375 -3.69 16.89 6.96
C THR A 375 -3.17 17.51 5.68
N ASN A 376 -4.03 17.71 4.68
CA ASN A 376 -3.70 18.44 3.46
C ASN A 376 -3.69 19.96 3.67
N TYR A 377 -4.18 20.47 4.80
CA TYR A 377 -4.10 21.88 5.17
C TYR A 377 -2.69 22.29 5.67
N PRO A 378 -2.27 23.55 5.49
CA PRO A 378 -0.95 24.02 5.92
C PRO A 378 -0.84 24.19 7.45
N THR A 379 -1.93 24.51 8.13
CA THR A 379 -1.94 24.88 9.57
C THR A 379 -3.06 24.16 10.30
N ALA A 380 -2.84 23.79 11.56
CA ALA A 380 -3.89 23.33 12.46
C ALA A 380 -3.64 23.79 13.90
N GLU A 381 -4.69 23.82 14.72
CA GLU A 381 -4.65 24.12 16.14
C GLU A 381 -5.22 22.97 16.95
N LEU A 382 -4.49 22.56 17.97
CA LEU A 382 -4.88 21.50 18.89
C LEU A 382 -5.57 22.08 20.11
N PHE A 383 -6.69 21.47 20.51
CA PHE A 383 -7.41 21.76 21.74
C PHE A 383 -7.59 20.47 22.54
N ILE A 384 -7.23 20.48 23.82
CA ILE A 384 -7.52 19.39 24.76
C ILE A 384 -8.44 19.95 25.84
N ASN A 385 -9.63 19.38 25.98
CA ASN A 385 -10.66 19.86 26.91
C ASN A 385 -10.93 21.38 26.79
N GLY A 386 -10.93 21.89 25.55
CA GLY A 386 -11.15 23.29 25.24
C GLY A 386 -9.93 24.21 25.41
N LYS A 387 -8.83 23.73 26.00
CA LYS A 387 -7.57 24.48 26.13
C LYS A 387 -6.74 24.35 24.85
N SER A 388 -6.38 25.47 24.24
CA SER A 388 -5.48 25.49 23.07
C SER A 388 -4.05 25.10 23.47
N TYR A 389 -3.44 24.25 22.66
CA TYR A 389 -2.01 23.91 22.66
C TYR A 389 -1.24 24.67 21.58
N GLY A 390 -1.86 25.69 20.98
CA GLY A 390 -1.28 26.56 19.97
C GLY A 390 -1.41 26.01 18.55
N LYS A 391 -1.25 26.92 17.58
CA LYS A 391 -1.21 26.59 16.15
C LYS A 391 0.14 26.01 15.76
N GLN A 392 0.13 25.01 14.89
CA GLN A 392 1.30 24.50 14.19
C GLN A 392 1.08 24.68 12.69
N THR A 393 2.13 25.13 12.00
CA THR A 393 2.15 25.33 10.54
C THR A 393 3.27 24.50 9.95
N LYS A 394 2.99 23.77 8.87
CA LYS A 394 3.98 22.99 8.14
C LYS A 394 5.14 23.88 7.69
N ASN A 395 6.37 23.44 7.92
CA ASN A 395 7.57 24.24 7.66
C ASN A 395 8.78 23.32 7.41
N ARG A 396 9.93 23.90 7.05
CA ARG A 396 11.16 23.17 6.70
C ARG A 396 12.18 23.09 7.84
N GLN A 397 11.80 23.29 9.10
CA GLN A 397 12.73 23.18 10.24
C GLN A 397 13.28 21.76 10.40
N THR A 398 12.42 20.77 10.22
CA THR A 398 12.77 19.35 10.10
C THR A 398 12.05 18.76 8.89
N VAL A 399 12.43 17.57 8.45
CA VAL A 399 11.73 16.90 7.34
C VAL A 399 10.31 16.49 7.74
N GLU A 400 10.09 16.09 9.00
CA GLU A 400 8.76 15.77 9.55
C GLU A 400 7.86 16.99 9.56
N ASN A 401 8.38 18.17 9.97
CA ASN A 401 7.59 19.40 10.00
C ASN A 401 7.07 19.83 8.62
N ARG A 402 7.63 19.30 7.51
CA ARG A 402 7.11 19.56 6.16
C ARG A 402 5.77 18.87 5.92
N TYR A 403 5.53 17.73 6.58
CA TYR A 403 4.43 16.82 6.27
C TYR A 403 3.49 16.58 7.44
N ARG A 404 3.96 16.81 8.68
CA ARG A 404 3.26 16.53 9.94
C ARG A 404 3.13 17.79 10.78
N LEU A 405 1.99 17.94 11.44
CA LEU A 405 1.80 18.93 12.51
C LEU A 405 1.90 18.23 13.85
N MET A 406 2.78 18.69 14.74
CA MET A 406 3.18 17.92 15.92
C MET A 406 3.14 18.80 17.18
N TRP A 407 2.53 18.26 18.25
CA TRP A 407 2.54 18.81 19.61
C TRP A 407 3.22 17.79 20.54
N PRO A 408 4.57 17.80 20.63
CA PRO A 408 5.31 16.76 21.37
C PRO A 408 5.07 16.80 22.88
N HIS A 409 4.70 17.96 23.44
CA HIS A 409 4.50 18.18 24.87
C HIS A 409 3.02 18.26 25.27
N ALA A 410 2.13 17.64 24.48
CA ALA A 410 0.72 17.55 24.85
C ALA A 410 0.54 16.71 26.11
N ILE A 411 -0.24 17.18 27.08
CA ILE A 411 -0.45 16.49 28.36
C ILE A 411 -1.76 15.70 28.30
N TYR A 412 -1.69 14.42 28.69
CA TYR A 412 -2.87 13.57 28.73
C TYR A 412 -3.78 13.95 29.89
N GLU A 413 -4.99 14.35 29.52
CA GLU A 413 -6.15 14.51 30.38
C GLU A 413 -7.34 13.81 29.71
N PRO A 414 -8.03 12.87 30.38
CA PRO A 414 -9.21 12.22 29.83
C PRO A 414 -10.24 13.26 29.37
N GLY A 415 -10.89 13.01 28.22
CA GLY A 415 -11.90 13.89 27.67
C GLY A 415 -11.79 14.02 26.16
N GLU A 416 -11.74 15.26 25.68
CA GLU A 416 -11.85 15.58 24.25
C GLU A 416 -10.53 16.14 23.69
N VAL A 417 -10.10 15.60 22.55
CA VAL A 417 -9.05 16.19 21.72
C VAL A 417 -9.70 16.65 20.42
N LYS A 418 -9.67 17.95 20.19
CA LYS A 418 -10.19 18.59 18.97
C LYS A 418 -9.05 19.25 18.20
N VAL A 419 -9.07 19.09 16.89
CA VAL A 419 -8.17 19.80 15.97
C VAL A 419 -8.99 20.62 15.00
N VAL A 420 -8.60 21.87 14.80
CA VAL A 420 -9.16 22.76 13.77
C VAL A 420 -8.08 23.04 12.74
N ALA A 421 -8.35 22.75 11.47
CA ALA A 421 -7.43 22.96 10.36
C ALA A 421 -7.77 24.26 9.60
N TYR A 422 -6.74 24.95 9.13
CA TYR A 422 -6.82 26.26 8.49
C TYR A 422 -6.16 26.23 7.11
N ASP A 423 -6.80 26.85 6.12
CA ASP A 423 -6.27 27.00 4.77
C ASP A 423 -5.14 28.04 4.68
N GLU A 424 -4.61 28.28 3.47
CA GLU A 424 -3.55 29.25 3.20
C GLU A 424 -3.95 30.69 3.53
N THR A 425 -5.25 31.00 3.62
CA THR A 425 -5.77 32.33 3.99
C THR A 425 -5.90 32.50 5.51
N GLY A 426 -5.73 31.43 6.28
CA GLY A 426 -5.95 31.39 7.72
C GLY A 426 -7.41 31.16 8.12
N ALA A 427 -8.28 30.79 7.19
CA ALA A 427 -9.68 30.47 7.48
C ALA A 427 -9.82 29.03 7.97
N ALA A 428 -10.60 28.80 9.02
CA ALA A 428 -10.92 27.45 9.49
C ALA A 428 -11.76 26.71 8.45
N LYS A 429 -11.34 25.51 8.06
CA LYS A 429 -12.01 24.71 7.02
C LYS A 429 -12.51 23.36 7.48
N ALA A 430 -11.80 22.74 8.41
CA ALA A 430 -12.14 21.43 8.91
C ALA A 430 -11.91 21.36 10.41
N GLU A 431 -12.69 20.52 11.08
CA GLU A 431 -12.43 20.13 12.45
C GLU A 431 -12.61 18.63 12.61
N LYS A 432 -11.84 18.04 13.52
CA LYS A 432 -11.98 16.65 13.90
C LYS A 432 -11.81 16.51 15.40
N THR A 433 -12.53 15.53 15.95
CA THR A 433 -12.51 15.26 17.38
C THR A 433 -12.34 13.78 17.64
N ILE A 434 -11.44 13.45 18.57
CA ILE A 434 -11.37 12.14 19.21
C ILE A 434 -11.65 12.30 20.71
N ARG A 435 -12.17 11.25 21.35
CA ARG A 435 -12.54 11.27 22.76
C ARG A 435 -11.96 10.06 23.47
N THR A 436 -11.67 10.21 24.76
CA THR A 436 -11.43 9.08 25.65
C THR A 436 -12.68 8.22 25.67
N ALA A 437 -12.59 7.02 25.11
CA ALA A 437 -13.71 6.09 25.07
C ALA A 437 -14.08 5.62 26.48
N GLY A 438 -15.38 5.50 26.74
CA GLY A 438 -15.94 4.86 27.92
C GLY A 438 -15.81 3.34 27.87
N LYS A 439 -16.57 2.65 28.74
CA LYS A 439 -16.61 1.19 28.75
C LYS A 439 -17.20 0.66 27.43
N PRO A 440 -16.61 -0.40 26.85
CA PRO A 440 -17.17 -1.10 25.69
C PRO A 440 -18.64 -1.45 25.90
N HIS A 441 -19.49 -1.10 24.93
CA HIS A 441 -20.94 -1.21 25.03
C HIS A 441 -21.55 -2.04 23.89
N HIS A 442 -21.15 -1.79 22.65
CA HIS A 442 -21.75 -2.42 21.48
C HIS A 442 -20.78 -2.62 20.31
N ILE A 443 -21.20 -3.44 19.35
CA ILE A 443 -20.46 -3.71 18.12
C ILE A 443 -21.11 -2.95 16.96
N GLU A 444 -20.34 -2.12 16.28
CA GLU A 444 -20.71 -1.52 15.00
C GLU A 444 -20.16 -2.34 13.83
N LEU A 445 -20.97 -2.50 12.78
CA LEU A 445 -20.59 -3.18 11.54
C LEU A 445 -20.66 -2.18 10.38
N VAL A 446 -19.52 -1.96 9.72
CA VAL A 446 -19.38 -0.98 8.65
C VAL A 446 -18.99 -1.71 7.35
N PRO A 447 -19.95 -2.01 6.46
CA PRO A 447 -19.66 -2.69 5.21
C PRO A 447 -19.05 -1.72 4.18
N ALA A 448 -17.96 -2.12 3.53
CA ALA A 448 -17.37 -1.39 2.41
C ALA A 448 -18.27 -1.49 1.15
N GLN A 449 -18.90 -2.64 0.92
CA GLN A 449 -19.83 -2.87 -0.17
C GLN A 449 -21.28 -2.82 0.33
N LYS A 450 -22.11 -1.99 -0.29
CA LYS A 450 -23.54 -1.86 0.06
C LYS A 450 -24.43 -2.95 -0.56
N SER A 451 -23.93 -3.67 -1.55
CA SER A 451 -24.58 -4.83 -2.18
C SER A 451 -23.53 -5.68 -2.89
N LEU A 452 -23.83 -6.96 -3.11
CA LEU A 452 -22.97 -7.90 -3.83
C LEU A 452 -23.66 -8.45 -5.07
N LYS A 453 -22.86 -8.97 -6.01
CA LYS A 453 -23.35 -9.72 -7.17
C LYS A 453 -23.64 -11.17 -6.80
N ALA A 454 -24.73 -11.73 -7.31
CA ALA A 454 -25.11 -13.12 -7.15
C ALA A 454 -24.26 -14.09 -8.00
N ASP A 455 -22.93 -14.00 -7.92
CA ASP A 455 -22.00 -14.77 -8.78
C ASP A 455 -21.24 -15.88 -8.02
N GLY A 456 -21.55 -16.08 -6.74
CA GLY A 456 -20.87 -17.05 -5.90
C GLY A 456 -19.42 -16.68 -5.53
N LYS A 457 -18.93 -15.49 -5.90
CA LYS A 457 -17.51 -15.08 -5.75
C LYS A 457 -17.33 -13.70 -5.13
N ASP A 458 -18.30 -12.80 -5.29
CA ASP A 458 -18.24 -11.44 -4.79
C ASP A 458 -18.18 -11.40 -3.25
N LEU A 459 -17.42 -10.45 -2.73
CA LEU A 459 -17.09 -10.35 -1.31
C LEU A 459 -17.51 -8.99 -0.75
N ALA A 460 -18.06 -9.00 0.46
CA ALA A 460 -18.18 -7.80 1.27
C ALA A 460 -17.16 -7.84 2.40
N TYR A 461 -16.36 -6.77 2.50
CA TYR A 461 -15.48 -6.52 3.63
C TYR A 461 -16.26 -5.66 4.64
N VAL A 462 -16.38 -6.13 5.87
CA VAL A 462 -17.13 -5.47 6.93
C VAL A 462 -16.19 -5.18 8.09
N THR A 463 -15.88 -3.91 8.31
CA THR A 463 -15.11 -3.49 9.48
C THR A 463 -16.01 -3.62 10.71
N VAL A 464 -15.49 -4.31 11.72
CA VAL A 464 -16.14 -4.56 13.01
C VAL A 464 -15.46 -3.68 14.04
N ARG A 465 -16.22 -2.81 14.70
CA ARG A 465 -15.70 -1.82 15.66
C ARG A 465 -16.34 -2.06 17.03
N ILE A 466 -15.52 -2.17 18.06
CA ILE A 466 -15.96 -2.20 19.45
C ILE A 466 -16.01 -0.76 19.94
N VAL A 467 -17.20 -0.30 20.30
CA VAL A 467 -17.44 1.10 20.68
C VAL A 467 -18.11 1.19 22.05
N ASP A 468 -17.92 2.33 22.70
CA ASP A 468 -18.63 2.66 23.94
C ASP A 468 -20.11 3.02 23.67
N LYS A 469 -20.82 3.47 24.70
CA LYS A 469 -22.25 3.82 24.59
C LYS A 469 -22.53 5.01 23.65
N ASP A 470 -21.53 5.85 23.40
CA ASP A 470 -21.62 7.08 22.63
C ASP A 470 -21.01 6.91 21.22
N GLY A 471 -20.56 5.70 20.87
CA GLY A 471 -19.98 5.36 19.57
C GLY A 471 -18.48 5.65 19.45
N ASN A 472 -17.79 6.00 20.53
CA ASN A 472 -16.34 6.17 20.50
C ASN A 472 -15.67 4.80 20.42
N LEU A 473 -14.72 4.63 19.51
CA LEU A 473 -13.93 3.39 19.41
C LEU A 473 -13.22 3.12 20.73
N CYS A 474 -13.31 1.91 21.26
CA CYS A 474 -12.55 1.47 22.43
C CYS A 474 -11.18 0.92 21.96
N PRO A 475 -10.10 1.72 21.93
CA PRO A 475 -8.89 1.39 21.19
C PRO A 475 -8.02 0.34 21.90
N THR A 476 -8.39 -0.06 23.12
CA THR A 476 -7.68 -1.08 23.93
C THR A 476 -8.45 -2.39 24.04
N ASP A 477 -9.62 -2.50 23.40
CA ASP A 477 -10.43 -3.71 23.48
C ASP A 477 -9.97 -4.76 22.47
N MET A 478 -9.58 -5.93 22.98
CA MET A 478 -9.07 -7.04 22.18
C MET A 478 -9.92 -8.32 22.32
N ARG A 479 -11.18 -8.21 22.75
CA ARG A 479 -11.99 -9.40 23.03
C ARG A 479 -12.33 -10.21 21.77
N LEU A 480 -12.64 -11.49 21.96
CA LEU A 480 -13.15 -12.38 20.93
C LEU A 480 -14.55 -11.96 20.44
N VAL A 481 -14.68 -11.76 19.12
CA VAL A 481 -15.96 -11.58 18.42
C VAL A 481 -16.30 -12.84 17.64
N LYS A 482 -17.58 -13.25 17.66
CA LYS A 482 -18.11 -14.41 16.93
C LYS A 482 -19.11 -13.96 15.88
N PHE A 483 -19.05 -14.59 14.71
CA PHE A 483 -19.86 -14.25 13.55
C PHE A 483 -20.89 -15.33 13.23
N LYS A 484 -22.06 -14.89 12.79
CA LYS A 484 -23.10 -15.74 12.23
C LYS A 484 -23.59 -15.12 10.93
N VAL A 485 -23.53 -15.88 9.85
CA VAL A 485 -24.04 -15.48 8.53
C VAL A 485 -25.21 -16.37 8.15
N LYS A 486 -26.28 -15.74 7.63
CA LYS A 486 -27.49 -16.43 7.13
C LYS A 486 -27.93 -15.84 5.80
N GLY A 487 -28.85 -16.53 5.13
CA GLY A 487 -29.50 -16.05 3.92
C GLY A 487 -28.70 -16.38 2.67
N ALA A 488 -28.64 -15.43 1.73
CA ALA A 488 -28.15 -15.64 0.37
C ALA A 488 -26.61 -15.67 0.22
N GLY A 489 -25.86 -15.90 1.29
CA GLY A 489 -24.40 -16.03 1.24
C GLY A 489 -23.82 -16.65 2.50
N SER A 490 -22.49 -16.60 2.63
CA SER A 490 -21.75 -17.33 3.66
C SER A 490 -20.64 -16.49 4.29
N TYR A 491 -20.21 -16.93 5.48
CA TYR A 491 -18.97 -16.46 6.08
C TYR A 491 -17.79 -16.92 5.23
N LYS A 492 -16.78 -16.04 5.04
CA LYS A 492 -15.57 -16.37 4.29
C LYS A 492 -14.34 -16.42 5.17
N ALA A 493 -14.00 -15.29 5.80
CA ALA A 493 -12.82 -15.17 6.64
C ALA A 493 -12.91 -13.93 7.54
N SER A 494 -12.02 -13.82 8.52
CA SER A 494 -11.81 -12.60 9.31
C SER A 494 -10.34 -12.41 9.58
N ALA A 495 -9.90 -11.17 9.78
CA ALA A 495 -8.56 -10.83 10.23
C ALA A 495 -8.64 -9.58 11.10
N ASN A 496 -7.69 -9.41 12.01
CA ASN A 496 -7.58 -8.22 12.85
C ASN A 496 -6.34 -7.36 12.54
N GLY A 497 -5.38 -7.86 11.75
CA GLY A 497 -4.15 -7.13 11.41
C GLY A 497 -3.08 -7.16 12.49
N ASP A 498 -3.25 -7.96 13.54
CA ASP A 498 -2.23 -8.22 14.55
C ASP A 498 -1.27 -9.31 14.04
N PRO A 499 0.02 -8.99 13.82
CA PRO A 499 0.99 -9.97 13.34
C PRO A 499 1.23 -11.12 14.33
N THR A 500 0.89 -10.94 15.61
CA THR A 500 1.07 -11.95 16.68
C THR A 500 -0.16 -12.84 16.90
N CYS A 501 -1.29 -12.51 16.27
CA CYS A 501 -2.55 -13.22 16.51
C CYS A 501 -2.60 -14.54 15.73
N LEU A 502 -2.75 -15.66 16.45
CA LEU A 502 -2.78 -17.01 15.88
C LEU A 502 -4.20 -17.53 15.62
N ASP A 503 -5.21 -16.65 15.69
CA ASP A 503 -6.59 -17.02 15.36
C ASP A 503 -6.69 -17.40 13.87
N LEU A 504 -7.34 -18.54 13.60
CA LEU A 504 -7.49 -19.03 12.23
C LEU A 504 -8.50 -18.20 11.44
N PHE A 505 -8.07 -17.59 10.34
CA PHE A 505 -8.89 -16.68 9.53
C PHE A 505 -10.23 -17.28 9.07
N HIS A 506 -10.28 -18.57 8.75
CA HIS A 506 -11.46 -19.24 8.20
C HIS A 506 -12.50 -19.64 9.27
N LEU A 507 -12.18 -19.54 10.56
CA LEU A 507 -13.15 -19.79 11.62
C LEU A 507 -14.02 -18.56 11.83
N PRO A 508 -15.33 -18.69 12.13
CA PRO A 508 -16.26 -17.56 12.29
C PRO A 508 -16.11 -16.86 13.64
N GLN A 509 -14.87 -16.56 14.02
CA GLN A 509 -14.51 -15.81 15.21
C GLN A 509 -13.13 -15.18 15.04
N MET A 510 -12.90 -14.04 15.68
CA MET A 510 -11.61 -13.34 15.66
C MET A 510 -11.52 -12.40 16.86
N HIS A 511 -10.38 -12.35 17.54
CA HIS A 511 -10.12 -11.31 18.53
C HIS A 511 -9.99 -9.95 17.85
N ALA A 512 -10.57 -8.91 18.44
CA ALA A 512 -10.28 -7.55 17.99
C ALA A 512 -8.81 -7.22 18.25
N PHE A 513 -8.23 -6.35 17.41
CA PHE A 513 -6.93 -5.76 17.64
C PHE A 513 -7.11 -4.25 17.73
N ASN A 514 -6.82 -3.68 18.89
CA ASN A 514 -7.03 -2.27 19.21
C ASN A 514 -8.44 -1.77 18.84
N GLY A 515 -9.46 -2.52 19.27
CA GLY A 515 -10.88 -2.20 19.09
C GLY A 515 -11.49 -2.55 17.74
N MET A 516 -10.70 -3.04 16.77
CA MET A 516 -11.19 -3.31 15.42
C MET A 516 -10.68 -4.64 14.84
N LEU A 517 -11.45 -5.16 13.89
CA LEU A 517 -11.10 -6.26 12.99
C LEU A 517 -11.94 -6.12 11.70
N THR A 518 -11.65 -6.94 10.69
CA THR A 518 -12.49 -7.10 9.49
C THR A 518 -13.05 -8.51 9.41
N THR A 519 -14.33 -8.62 9.07
CA THR A 519 -14.95 -9.89 8.68
C THR A 519 -15.39 -9.82 7.21
N ILE A 520 -15.21 -10.92 6.49
CA ILE A 520 -15.47 -11.05 5.06
C ILE A 520 -16.61 -12.04 4.87
N VAL A 521 -17.61 -11.63 4.11
CA VAL A 521 -18.73 -12.48 3.71
C VAL A 521 -18.77 -12.61 2.19
N GLN A 522 -19.18 -13.77 1.70
CA GLN A 522 -19.20 -14.12 0.29
C GLN A 522 -20.65 -14.28 -0.20
N ALA A 523 -20.95 -13.74 -1.38
CA ALA A 523 -22.24 -13.92 -2.02
C ALA A 523 -22.45 -15.37 -2.48
N GLY A 524 -23.70 -15.83 -2.45
CA GLY A 524 -24.11 -17.04 -3.17
C GLY A 524 -24.43 -16.75 -4.64
N GLU A 525 -24.91 -17.77 -5.36
CA GLU A 525 -25.30 -17.68 -6.78
C GLU A 525 -26.74 -17.20 -7.00
N LYS A 526 -27.47 -16.91 -5.93
CA LYS A 526 -28.88 -16.50 -5.98
C LYS A 526 -29.03 -15.13 -5.35
N THR A 527 -29.86 -14.31 -5.99
CA THR A 527 -30.27 -13.02 -5.43
C THR A 527 -30.98 -13.21 -4.09
N GLY A 528 -30.83 -12.26 -3.18
CA GLY A 528 -31.49 -12.31 -1.88
C GLY A 528 -30.85 -11.35 -0.88
N ILE A 529 -30.96 -11.68 0.40
CA ILE A 529 -30.36 -10.90 1.48
C ILE A 529 -29.40 -11.81 2.25
N LEU A 530 -28.17 -11.33 2.44
CA LEU A 530 -27.21 -11.89 3.39
C LEU A 530 -27.35 -11.15 4.71
N GLU A 531 -27.53 -11.87 5.80
CA GLU A 531 -27.56 -11.31 7.16
C GLU A 531 -26.28 -11.66 7.90
N LEU A 532 -25.58 -10.65 8.40
CA LEU A 532 -24.39 -10.81 9.25
C LEU A 532 -24.72 -10.35 10.67
N GLU A 533 -24.46 -11.20 11.65
CA GLU A 533 -24.55 -10.91 13.08
C GLU A 533 -23.19 -11.13 13.73
N ALA A 534 -22.73 -10.14 14.50
CA ALA A 534 -21.50 -10.18 15.28
C ALA A 534 -21.81 -10.07 16.77
N THR A 535 -21.23 -10.96 17.57
CA THR A 535 -21.51 -11.08 19.02
C THR A 535 -20.22 -11.18 19.81
N ALA A 536 -20.19 -10.57 20.99
CA ALA A 536 -19.10 -10.72 21.95
C ALA A 536 -19.66 -10.67 23.38
N LYS A 537 -18.98 -11.32 24.33
CA LYS A 537 -19.42 -11.38 25.72
C LYS A 537 -19.53 -9.94 26.29
N GLY A 538 -20.70 -9.61 26.83
CA GLY A 538 -20.95 -8.32 27.50
C GLY A 538 -21.18 -7.13 26.56
N LEU A 539 -21.29 -7.32 25.25
CA LEU A 539 -21.61 -6.26 24.29
C LEU A 539 -23.00 -6.48 23.66
N GLN A 540 -23.65 -5.40 23.26
CA GLN A 540 -24.80 -5.48 22.35
C GLN A 540 -24.31 -5.93 20.95
N ALA A 541 -25.03 -6.88 20.34
CA ALA A 541 -24.67 -7.46 19.07
C ALA A 541 -24.86 -6.48 17.90
N GLY A 542 -23.92 -6.51 16.95
CA GLY A 542 -24.05 -5.79 15.68
C GLY A 542 -24.76 -6.66 14.64
N LYS A 543 -25.68 -6.08 13.85
CA LYS A 543 -26.39 -6.77 12.77
C LYS A 543 -26.50 -5.90 11.54
N ILE A 544 -26.22 -6.47 10.37
CA ILE A 544 -26.44 -5.81 9.07
C ILE A 544 -27.05 -6.79 8.06
N GLN A 545 -27.71 -6.22 7.06
CA GLN A 545 -28.24 -6.93 5.90
C GLN A 545 -27.58 -6.37 4.64
N ILE A 546 -27.05 -7.26 3.80
CA ILE A 546 -26.40 -6.91 2.54
C ILE A 546 -27.20 -7.54 1.39
N PRO A 547 -27.81 -6.75 0.49
CA PRO A 547 -28.48 -7.26 -0.70
C PRO A 547 -27.51 -7.95 -1.65
N ILE A 548 -27.90 -9.10 -2.17
CA ILE A 548 -27.23 -9.83 -3.23
C ILE A 548 -28.11 -9.75 -4.48
N LYS A 549 -27.57 -9.20 -5.56
CA LYS A 549 -28.29 -8.77 -6.77
C LYS A 549 -27.82 -9.48 -8.03
#